data_AF-A0AA35QCD5-F1
#
_entry.id   AF-A0AA35QCD5-F1
#
_cell.length_a   1.000
_cell.length_b   1.000
_cell.length_c   1.000
_cell.angle_alpha   90.00
_cell.angle_beta   90.00
_cell.angle_gamma   90.00
#
_symmetry.space_group_name_H-M   'P 1'
#
loop_
_entity.id
_entity.type
_entity.pdbx_description
1 polymer ?
#
loop_
_entity_poly.entity_id
_entity_poly.type
_entity_poly.pdbx_seq_one_letter_code
_entity_poly.pdbx_strand_id
1 'polypeptide(L)'
;MHARSIITAFGLGFLALGAEARCKHSSRTAASVVTSSTSVPSSSSVPVVSTTLQTSTRPATTAAQPTTTSVTLPKPEFFDPVFTPAYGAEFAYGSNLEITWGYDPYYAGTIKITLIGGPTQGTQQPLGVIASGLDNSLGKYTWTINNDFVGANAFYGFSILYENDGVTSQYSNPFHIKH
;
A
#
# COMPACT_ATOMS: atom_id res chain seq x y z
N MET A 1 -33.04 39.82 28.38
CA MET A 1 -34.33 39.49 27.71
C MET A 1 -34.01 38.36 26.73
N HIS A 2 -34.15 37.10 27.18
CA HIS A 2 -35.16 36.13 26.69
C HIS A 2 -35.05 35.92 25.17
N ALA A 3 -34.60 34.77 24.66
CA ALA A 3 -35.35 33.52 24.77
C ALA A 3 -34.47 32.26 24.69
N ARG A 4 -34.85 31.26 25.48
CA ARG A 4 -34.41 29.85 25.44
C ARG A 4 -35.49 29.10 24.65
N SER A 5 -35.11 28.23 23.72
CA SER A 5 -36.01 27.20 23.18
C SER A 5 -35.47 25.82 23.50
N ILE A 6 -36.19 25.15 24.39
CA ILE A 6 -36.22 23.72 24.67
C ILE A 6 -37.56 23.22 24.10
N ILE A 7 -37.63 21.94 23.69
CA ILE A 7 -38.80 21.03 23.52
C ILE A 7 -38.56 20.19 22.24
N THR A 8 -38.79 18.88 22.10
CA THR A 8 -39.09 17.72 22.95
C THR A 8 -39.09 16.51 21.98
N ALA A 9 -38.60 15.36 22.44
CA ALA A 9 -38.62 14.06 21.74
C ALA A 9 -40.03 13.48 21.57
N PHE A 10 -40.30 12.64 20.56
CA PHE A 10 -41.21 11.47 20.63
C PHE A 10 -41.15 10.62 19.34
N GLY A 11 -41.21 9.28 19.50
CA GLY A 11 -41.36 8.26 18.45
C GLY A 11 -40.17 7.29 18.43
N LEU A 12 -40.11 6.18 19.16
CA LEU A 12 -41.07 5.10 19.46
C LEU A 12 -41.42 4.24 18.24
N GLY A 13 -40.72 3.10 18.15
CA GLY A 13 -41.17 1.90 17.44
C GLY A 13 -40.43 1.59 16.15
N PHE A 14 -39.59 0.55 16.15
CA PHE A 14 -39.90 -0.66 15.38
C PHE A 14 -39.13 -1.87 15.91
N LEU A 15 -39.89 -2.95 16.08
CA LEU A 15 -39.53 -4.27 16.59
C LEU A 15 -39.33 -5.20 15.38
N ALA A 16 -38.20 -5.89 15.28
CA ALA A 16 -37.99 -7.09 14.47
C ALA A 16 -36.72 -7.76 15.05
N LEU A 17 -36.75 -8.89 15.78
CA LEU A 17 -37.24 -10.25 15.51
C LEU A 17 -36.58 -10.90 14.28
N GLY A 18 -35.70 -11.88 14.53
CA GLY A 18 -35.06 -12.76 13.54
C GLY A 18 -33.61 -13.08 13.93
N ALA A 19 -33.36 -14.02 14.85
CA ALA A 19 -33.13 -15.45 14.57
C ALA A 19 -31.67 -15.80 14.18
N GLU A 20 -30.87 -16.07 15.21
CA GLU A 20 -29.97 -17.23 15.38
C GLU A 20 -29.44 -18.01 14.16
N ALA A 21 -28.11 -18.03 14.02
CA ALA A 21 -27.38 -19.20 13.50
C ALA A 21 -26.10 -19.39 14.30
N ARG A 22 -26.14 -20.39 15.19
CA ARG A 22 -25.03 -20.92 15.98
C ARG A 22 -24.49 -22.14 15.24
N CYS A 23 -23.23 -22.12 14.82
CA CYS A 23 -22.47 -23.34 14.61
C CYS A 23 -21.08 -23.19 15.22
N LYS A 24 -20.72 -24.22 15.98
CA LYS A 24 -19.67 -24.34 16.97
C LYS A 24 -18.76 -25.48 16.51
N HIS A 25 -17.46 -25.26 16.42
CA HIS A 25 -16.33 -26.22 16.51
C HIS A 25 -15.15 -25.63 15.72
N SER A 26 -13.88 -25.74 16.11
CA SER A 26 -13.27 -26.31 17.30
C SER A 26 -11.85 -25.77 17.37
N SER A 27 -11.36 -25.56 18.58
CA SER A 27 -9.98 -25.19 18.87
C SER A 27 -9.00 -26.27 18.42
N ARG A 28 -7.84 -25.87 17.90
CA ARG A 28 -6.58 -26.57 18.20
C ARG A 28 -5.40 -25.61 18.26
N THR A 29 -4.91 -25.51 19.49
CA THR A 29 -3.66 -24.90 19.95
C THR A 29 -2.45 -25.75 19.54
N ALA A 30 -1.28 -25.08 19.58
CA ALA A 30 0.11 -25.57 19.63
C ALA A 30 0.83 -25.56 18.28
N ALA A 31 1.66 -24.55 17.98
CA ALA A 31 3.03 -24.29 18.49
C ALA A 31 4.07 -25.24 17.87
N SER A 32 5.06 -24.68 17.18
CA SER A 32 6.48 -24.82 17.54
C SER A 32 7.39 -23.99 16.67
N VAL A 33 8.29 -23.31 17.38
CA VAL A 33 9.54 -22.66 16.96
C VAL A 33 10.57 -23.72 16.58
N VAL A 34 11.53 -23.38 15.70
CA VAL A 34 12.97 -23.77 15.65
C VAL A 34 13.45 -23.72 14.18
N THR A 35 14.21 -22.71 13.73
CA THR A 35 15.68 -22.54 13.77
C THR A 35 16.47 -23.55 12.90
N SER A 36 16.90 -23.05 11.74
CA SER A 36 18.23 -23.17 11.10
C SER A 36 18.85 -24.51 10.65
N SER A 37 19.55 -24.40 9.49
CA SER A 37 20.89 -24.97 9.18
C SER A 37 21.05 -26.32 8.47
N THR A 38 21.61 -26.22 7.25
CA THR A 38 22.75 -26.99 6.68
C THR A 38 22.59 -28.49 6.34
N SER A 39 22.88 -28.82 5.07
CA SER A 39 24.01 -29.67 4.62
C SER A 39 23.70 -30.69 3.51
N VAL A 40 24.69 -30.75 2.61
CA VAL A 40 24.97 -31.61 1.44
C VAL A 40 24.54 -33.08 1.46
N PRO A 41 24.45 -33.69 0.27
CA PRO A 41 24.88 -35.07 0.09
C PRO A 41 26.16 -35.16 -0.77
N SER A 42 27.20 -35.77 -0.18
CA SER A 42 28.28 -36.44 -0.92
C SER A 42 27.84 -37.85 -1.31
N SER A 43 28.20 -38.31 -2.50
CA SER A 43 28.49 -39.73 -2.74
C SER A 43 29.45 -39.94 -3.90
N SER A 44 30.57 -40.54 -3.54
CA SER A 44 31.65 -41.06 -4.36
C SER A 44 31.19 -42.14 -5.35
N SER A 45 31.87 -42.26 -6.50
CA SER A 45 32.64 -43.46 -6.88
C SER A 45 33.25 -43.32 -8.28
N VAL A 46 34.53 -43.69 -8.38
CA VAL A 46 35.37 -43.72 -9.59
C VAL A 46 35.13 -45.04 -10.36
N PRO A 47 35.42 -45.12 -11.68
CA PRO A 47 36.64 -45.85 -12.06
C PRO A 47 37.48 -45.21 -13.19
N VAL A 48 38.79 -45.44 -13.07
CA VAL A 48 39.91 -45.28 -14.04
C VAL A 48 39.79 -46.37 -15.13
N VAL A 49 40.08 -46.23 -16.44
CA VAL A 49 41.32 -46.01 -17.23
C VAL A 49 40.85 -45.87 -18.70
N SER A 50 41.36 -44.97 -19.55
CA SER A 50 42.35 -45.32 -20.58
C SER A 50 42.80 -44.12 -21.43
N THR A 51 44.11 -44.09 -21.63
CA THR A 51 44.95 -43.17 -22.41
C THR A 51 44.57 -43.13 -23.89
N THR A 52 44.46 -41.93 -24.47
CA THR A 52 44.92 -41.67 -25.84
C THR A 52 45.38 -40.22 -25.93
N LEU A 53 46.65 -40.02 -26.29
CA LEU A 53 47.22 -38.72 -26.62
C LEU A 53 46.56 -38.21 -27.91
N GLN A 54 45.79 -37.12 -27.83
CA GLN A 54 45.37 -36.38 -29.02
C GLN A 54 45.75 -34.91 -28.88
N THR A 55 46.81 -34.56 -29.60
CA THR A 55 47.18 -33.21 -29.97
C THR A 55 46.00 -32.59 -30.74
N SER A 56 45.27 -31.67 -30.12
CA SER A 56 44.21 -30.92 -30.78
C SER A 56 44.38 -29.43 -30.50
N THR A 57 44.48 -28.68 -31.59
CA THR A 57 44.68 -27.23 -31.67
C THR A 57 43.63 -26.49 -30.86
N ARG A 58 44.06 -25.78 -29.79
CA ARG A 58 43.23 -24.90 -28.96
C ARG A 58 42.69 -23.71 -29.78
N PRO A 59 41.39 -23.59 -30.07
CA PRO A 59 40.80 -22.30 -30.37
C PRO A 59 40.70 -21.52 -29.05
N ALA A 60 40.85 -20.20 -29.11
CA ALA A 60 40.82 -19.31 -27.97
C ALA A 60 39.60 -19.55 -27.06
N THR A 61 39.85 -19.80 -25.77
CA THR A 61 38.80 -19.87 -24.74
C THR A 61 38.27 -18.46 -24.51
N THR A 62 37.21 -18.10 -25.22
CA THR A 62 36.36 -16.97 -24.83
C THR A 62 35.82 -17.28 -23.43
N ALA A 63 36.13 -16.41 -22.46
CA ALA A 63 35.56 -16.48 -21.13
C ALA A 63 34.03 -16.48 -21.22
N ALA A 64 33.38 -17.54 -20.75
CA ALA A 64 31.93 -17.58 -20.62
C ALA A 64 31.52 -16.59 -19.53
N GLN A 65 30.98 -15.44 -19.94
CA GLN A 65 30.40 -14.46 -19.03
C GLN A 65 29.07 -15.02 -18.50
N PRO A 66 28.83 -15.04 -17.18
CA PRO A 66 27.54 -15.45 -16.64
C PRO A 66 26.45 -14.54 -17.20
N THR A 67 25.51 -15.12 -17.93
CA THR A 67 24.33 -14.42 -18.45
C THR A 67 23.34 -14.30 -17.30
N THR A 68 23.35 -13.15 -16.61
CA THR A 68 22.32 -12.84 -15.62
C THR A 68 21.00 -12.64 -16.37
N THR A 69 20.12 -13.63 -16.32
CA THR A 69 18.75 -13.49 -16.84
C THR A 69 17.99 -12.58 -15.88
N SER A 70 17.84 -11.31 -16.24
CA SER A 70 17.02 -10.36 -15.48
C SER A 70 15.57 -10.85 -15.51
N VAL A 71 15.04 -11.27 -14.36
CA VAL A 71 13.61 -11.58 -14.21
C VAL A 71 12.87 -10.25 -14.13
N THR A 72 12.24 -9.84 -15.23
CA THR A 72 11.33 -8.69 -15.24
C THR A 72 9.98 -9.14 -14.71
N LEU A 73 9.54 -8.57 -13.59
CA LEU A 73 8.19 -8.78 -13.07
C LEU A 73 7.16 -8.12 -14.02
N PRO A 74 6.01 -8.77 -14.28
CA PRO A 74 4.95 -8.15 -15.08
C PRO A 74 4.41 -6.91 -14.36
N LYS A 75 4.11 -5.86 -15.12
CA LYS A 75 3.47 -4.64 -14.59
C LYS A 75 2.07 -4.98 -14.05
N PRO A 76 1.72 -4.62 -12.81
CA PRO A 76 0.36 -4.78 -12.31
C PRO A 76 -0.62 -3.88 -13.08
N GLU A 77 -1.89 -4.29 -13.13
CA GLU A 77 -2.96 -3.57 -13.82
C GLU A 77 -3.25 -2.19 -13.20
N PHE A 78 -3.07 -2.07 -11.89
CA PHE A 78 -3.35 -0.86 -11.13
C PHE A 78 -2.13 -0.41 -10.32
N PHE A 79 -2.05 0.89 -10.08
CA PHE A 79 -1.13 1.46 -9.11
C PHE A 79 -1.58 1.16 -7.67
N ASP A 80 -0.72 1.48 -6.72
CA ASP A 80 -0.92 1.24 -5.30
C ASP A 80 -2.25 1.80 -4.79
N PRO A 81 -3.16 0.93 -4.31
CA PRO A 81 -4.47 1.36 -3.82
C PRO A 81 -4.33 2.16 -2.53
N VAL A 82 -5.06 3.27 -2.41
CA VAL A 82 -5.07 4.11 -1.20
C VAL A 82 -6.21 3.67 -0.28
N PHE A 83 -5.88 3.31 0.96
CA PHE A 83 -6.83 2.72 1.91
C PHE A 83 -7.38 3.74 2.92
N THR A 84 -6.54 4.66 3.40
CA THR A 84 -6.98 5.73 4.29
C THR A 84 -6.75 7.10 3.64
N PRO A 85 -7.70 8.04 3.80
CA PRO A 85 -8.89 7.98 4.66
C PRO A 85 -10.01 7.05 4.20
N ALA A 86 -10.86 6.66 5.15
CA ALA A 86 -12.13 6.01 4.85
C ALA A 86 -13.09 6.99 4.16
N TYR A 87 -14.00 6.45 3.35
CA TYR A 87 -15.00 7.26 2.67
C TYR A 87 -15.85 8.09 3.65
N GLY A 88 -15.91 9.39 3.43
CA GLY A 88 -16.71 10.32 4.22
C GLY A 88 -16.19 10.56 5.64
N ALA A 89 -14.97 10.10 5.97
CA ALA A 89 -14.38 10.37 7.28
C ALA A 89 -14.27 11.88 7.53
N GLU A 90 -14.46 12.30 8.77
CA GLU A 90 -14.35 13.71 9.17
C GLU A 90 -13.15 13.91 10.09
N PHE A 91 -12.33 14.92 9.80
CA PHE A 91 -11.16 15.28 10.60
C PHE A 91 -11.24 16.75 11.01
N ALA A 92 -10.70 17.07 12.18
CA ALA A 92 -10.62 18.46 12.65
C ALA A 92 -9.31 19.12 12.18
N TYR A 93 -9.35 20.43 11.96
CA TYR A 93 -8.14 21.24 11.83
C TYR A 93 -7.21 21.01 13.03
N GLY A 94 -5.90 20.89 12.77
CA GLY A 94 -4.86 20.61 13.76
C GLY A 94 -4.74 19.13 14.16
N SER A 95 -5.63 18.24 13.70
CA SER A 95 -5.53 16.81 14.01
C SER A 95 -4.49 16.10 13.12
N ASN A 96 -4.05 14.92 13.57
CA ASN A 96 -3.17 14.04 12.80
C ASN A 96 -4.02 13.04 12.01
N LEU A 97 -3.72 12.91 10.72
CA LEU A 97 -4.36 11.99 9.79
C LEU A 97 -3.30 11.04 9.24
N GLU A 98 -3.52 9.74 9.41
CA GLU A 98 -2.68 8.69 8.81
C GLU A 98 -3.21 8.30 7.42
N ILE A 99 -2.38 8.52 6.41
CA ILE A 99 -2.60 8.13 5.02
C ILE A 99 -1.88 6.80 4.82
N THR A 100 -2.56 5.81 4.26
CA THR A 100 -2.04 4.47 4.01
C THR A 100 -2.38 4.01 2.61
N TRP A 101 -1.46 3.29 2.00
CA TRP A 101 -1.58 2.74 0.67
C TRP A 101 -0.96 1.34 0.60
N GLY A 102 -1.37 0.57 -0.41
CA GLY A 102 -0.70 -0.68 -0.75
C GLY A 102 0.69 -0.42 -1.29
N TYR A 103 1.57 -1.42 -1.26
CA TYR A 103 2.87 -1.33 -1.91
C TYR A 103 3.08 -2.52 -2.82
N ASP A 104 3.20 -2.27 -4.11
CA ASP A 104 3.69 -3.23 -5.09
C ASP A 104 5.18 -2.95 -5.41
N PRO A 105 6.08 -3.94 -5.30
CA PRO A 105 7.50 -3.78 -5.62
C PRO A 105 7.80 -3.30 -7.04
N TYR A 106 6.88 -3.49 -7.99
CA TYR A 106 6.99 -2.92 -9.34
C TYR A 106 7.11 -1.40 -9.31
N TYR A 107 6.50 -0.75 -8.32
CA TYR A 107 6.54 0.71 -8.12
C TYR A 107 7.51 1.12 -6.99
N ALA A 108 8.64 0.43 -6.86
CA ALA A 108 9.73 0.92 -6.00
C ALA A 108 10.20 2.32 -6.45
N GLY A 109 10.38 3.24 -5.51
CA GLY A 109 10.76 4.62 -5.80
C GLY A 109 10.08 5.60 -4.85
N THR A 110 9.93 6.85 -5.29
CA THR A 110 9.29 7.90 -4.48
C THR A 110 7.91 8.26 -4.97
N ILE A 111 7.07 8.71 -4.03
CA ILE A 111 5.75 9.26 -4.29
C ILE A 111 5.63 10.70 -3.77
N LYS A 112 4.68 11.42 -4.35
CA LYS A 112 4.22 12.74 -3.91
C LYS A 112 2.75 12.71 -3.57
N ILE A 113 2.39 13.27 -2.42
CA ILE A 113 1.01 13.35 -1.94
C ILE A 113 0.55 14.80 -2.05
N THR A 114 -0.48 15.01 -2.88
CA THR A 114 -1.11 16.30 -3.10
C THR A 114 -2.51 16.28 -2.51
N LEU A 115 -2.84 17.27 -1.68
CA LEU A 115 -4.20 17.48 -1.23
C LEU A 115 -5.02 18.07 -2.38
N ILE A 116 -6.16 17.46 -2.65
CA ILE A 116 -7.16 17.95 -3.59
C ILE A 116 -8.44 18.31 -2.83
N GLY A 117 -9.21 19.26 -3.33
CA GLY A 117 -10.51 19.58 -2.77
C GLY A 117 -11.39 20.42 -3.67
N GLY A 118 -12.69 20.45 -3.35
CA GLY A 118 -13.66 21.19 -4.13
C GLY A 118 -15.08 21.11 -3.55
N PRO A 119 -16.07 21.70 -4.25
CA PRO A 119 -17.46 21.73 -3.81
C PRO A 119 -18.14 20.36 -3.94
N THR A 120 -17.68 19.51 -4.85
CA THR A 120 -18.17 18.14 -5.06
C THR A 120 -16.99 17.19 -5.26
N GLN A 121 -17.21 15.88 -5.06
CA GLN A 121 -16.18 14.86 -5.27
C GLN A 121 -15.61 14.87 -6.70
N GLY A 122 -16.44 15.05 -7.73
CA GLY A 122 -16.00 15.01 -9.13
C GLY A 122 -15.29 16.28 -9.62
N THR A 123 -15.27 17.34 -8.81
CA THR A 123 -14.73 18.66 -9.22
C THR A 123 -13.55 19.09 -8.35
N GLN A 124 -12.92 18.17 -7.63
CA GLN A 124 -11.78 18.47 -6.77
C GLN A 124 -10.59 18.95 -7.59
N GLN A 125 -9.91 19.98 -7.11
CA GLN A 125 -8.72 20.56 -7.73
C GLN A 125 -7.51 20.41 -6.78
N PRO A 126 -6.28 20.35 -7.32
CA PRO A 126 -5.06 20.46 -6.51
C PRO A 126 -5.07 21.73 -5.66
N LEU A 127 -4.89 21.57 -4.35
CA LEU A 127 -4.78 22.66 -3.39
C LEU A 127 -3.34 22.92 -2.99
N GLY A 128 -2.57 21.85 -2.79
CA GLY A 128 -1.19 21.94 -2.38
C GLY A 128 -0.54 20.58 -2.14
N VAL A 129 0.78 20.55 -2.18
CA VAL A 129 1.57 19.35 -1.85
C VAL A 129 1.75 19.29 -0.34
N ILE A 130 1.43 18.14 0.26
CA ILE A 130 1.62 17.91 1.70
C ILE A 130 2.88 17.09 2.00
N ALA A 131 3.34 16.28 1.03
CA ALA A 131 4.59 15.54 1.11
C ALA A 131 5.11 15.18 -0.29
N SER A 132 6.44 15.09 -0.44
CA SER A 132 7.13 14.72 -1.68
C SER A 132 8.39 13.93 -1.37
N GLY A 133 8.87 13.11 -2.30
CA GLY A 133 10.06 12.29 -2.09
C GLY A 133 9.88 11.20 -1.03
N LEU A 134 8.63 10.79 -0.76
CA LEU A 134 8.34 9.73 0.20
C LEU A 134 8.68 8.38 -0.44
N ASP A 135 9.44 7.54 0.25
CA ASP A 135 9.66 6.17 -0.20
C ASP A 135 8.33 5.41 -0.22
N ASN A 136 7.96 4.91 -1.40
CA ASN A 136 6.69 4.24 -1.62
C ASN A 136 6.54 2.99 -0.74
N SER A 137 7.65 2.31 -0.43
CA SER A 137 7.68 1.10 0.37
C SER A 137 7.27 1.31 1.84
N LEU A 138 7.17 2.56 2.30
CA LEU A 138 6.68 2.87 3.64
C LEU A 138 5.20 2.49 3.82
N GLY A 139 4.39 2.56 2.75
CA GLY A 139 2.96 2.25 2.78
C GLY A 139 2.12 3.16 3.68
N LYS A 140 2.72 4.19 4.29
CA LYS A 140 2.04 5.13 5.19
C LYS A 140 2.75 6.46 5.35
N TYR A 141 1.98 7.49 5.69
CA TYR A 141 2.44 8.83 6.05
C TYR A 141 1.46 9.50 7.01
N THR A 142 1.95 10.12 8.09
CA THR A 142 1.11 10.91 9.00
C THR A 142 1.22 12.39 8.66
N TRP A 143 0.09 13.00 8.34
CA TRP A 143 -0.04 14.43 8.07
C TRP A 143 -0.75 15.13 9.23
N THR A 144 -0.19 16.23 9.72
CA THR A 144 -0.90 17.15 10.62
C THR A 144 -1.67 18.16 9.78
N ILE A 145 -2.99 18.25 9.97
CA ILE A 145 -3.87 19.11 9.16
C ILE A 145 -3.71 20.57 9.62
N ASN A 146 -2.70 21.27 9.13
CA ASN A 146 -2.39 22.64 9.54
C ASN A 146 -2.11 23.62 8.38
N ASN A 147 -2.23 23.16 7.13
CA ASN A 147 -1.99 24.01 5.96
C ASN A 147 -3.10 25.05 5.76
N ASP A 148 -2.75 26.24 5.27
CA ASP A 148 -3.70 27.36 5.09
C ASP A 148 -4.78 27.10 4.02
N PHE A 149 -4.58 26.09 3.15
CA PHE A 149 -5.51 25.72 2.09
C PHE A 149 -6.58 24.68 2.53
N VAL A 150 -6.70 24.41 3.83
CA VAL A 150 -7.76 23.54 4.38
C VAL A 150 -8.90 24.34 5.02
N GLY A 151 -10.09 23.74 5.14
CA GLY A 151 -11.29 24.34 5.75
C GLY A 151 -12.25 25.07 4.79
N ALA A 152 -11.83 25.39 3.56
CA ALA A 152 -12.68 26.11 2.60
C ALA A 152 -13.55 25.21 1.69
N ASN A 153 -13.22 23.92 1.55
CA ASN A 153 -13.87 23.01 0.61
C ASN A 153 -14.81 22.03 1.31
N ALA A 154 -15.88 21.63 0.61
CA ALA A 154 -16.82 20.64 1.13
C ALA A 154 -16.23 19.21 1.09
N PHE A 155 -15.51 18.86 0.03
CA PHE A 155 -14.89 17.54 -0.15
C PHE A 155 -13.39 17.67 -0.32
N TYR A 156 -12.64 16.82 0.38
CA TYR A 156 -11.19 16.65 0.27
C TYR A 156 -10.85 15.25 -0.22
N GLY A 157 -9.63 15.11 -0.74
CA GLY A 157 -9.06 13.84 -1.18
C GLY A 157 -7.54 13.98 -1.29
N PHE A 158 -6.86 12.87 -1.55
CA PHE A 158 -5.45 12.86 -1.90
C PHE A 158 -5.25 12.35 -3.32
N SER A 159 -4.29 12.94 -4.02
CA SER A 159 -3.68 12.37 -5.22
C SER A 159 -2.27 11.93 -4.85
N ILE A 160 -2.01 10.63 -4.95
CA ILE A 160 -0.67 10.04 -4.77
C ILE A 160 -0.08 9.79 -6.14
N LEU A 161 0.99 10.49 -6.46
CA LEU A 161 1.71 10.40 -7.73
C LEU A 161 3.01 9.61 -7.55
N TYR A 162 3.24 8.62 -8.40
CA TYR A 162 4.53 7.96 -8.53
C TYR A 162 5.51 8.88 -9.26
N GLU A 163 6.53 9.36 -8.57
CA GLU A 163 7.38 10.44 -9.09
C GLU A 163 8.35 9.96 -10.17
N ASN A 164 8.62 8.65 -10.25
CA ASN A 164 9.58 8.11 -11.20
C ASN A 164 9.10 8.16 -12.66
N ASP A 165 7.79 8.11 -12.90
CA ASP A 165 7.21 8.31 -14.23
C ASP A 165 6.41 9.62 -14.37
N GLY A 166 6.03 10.24 -13.25
CA GLY A 166 5.34 11.53 -13.21
C GLY A 166 3.92 11.51 -13.78
N VAL A 167 3.34 10.33 -14.05
CA VAL A 167 2.02 10.18 -14.66
C VAL A 167 1.14 9.16 -13.96
N THR A 168 1.72 8.13 -13.33
CA THR A 168 0.97 7.09 -12.61
C THR A 168 0.52 7.66 -11.27
N SER A 169 -0.80 7.76 -11.07
CA SER A 169 -1.38 8.28 -9.83
C SER A 169 -2.60 7.51 -9.39
N GLN A 170 -2.86 7.54 -8.08
CA GLN A 170 -4.06 6.98 -7.46
C GLN A 170 -4.70 8.02 -6.55
N TYR A 171 -6.03 8.05 -6.57
CA TYR A 171 -6.82 8.91 -5.69
C TYR A 171 -7.29 8.15 -4.44
N SER A 172 -7.35 8.85 -3.31
CA SER A 172 -7.99 8.34 -2.08
C SER A 172 -9.50 8.38 -2.17
N ASN A 173 -10.16 7.75 -1.19
CA ASN A 173 -11.56 8.05 -0.91
C ASN A 173 -11.72 9.53 -0.52
N PRO A 174 -12.88 10.14 -0.82
CA PRO A 174 -13.19 11.49 -0.37
C PRO A 174 -13.44 11.53 1.14
N PHE A 175 -13.08 12.64 1.77
CA PHE A 175 -13.26 12.90 3.19
C PHE A 175 -13.56 14.39 3.45
N HIS A 176 -13.81 14.74 4.71
CA HIS A 176 -14.15 16.10 5.13
C HIS A 176 -13.16 16.62 6.18
N ILE A 177 -12.89 17.92 6.13
CA ILE A 177 -12.11 18.63 7.16
C ILE A 177 -13.02 19.70 7.78
N LYS A 178 -13.21 19.64 9.09
CA LYS A 178 -13.95 20.64 9.87
C LYS A 178 -12.99 21.63 10.49
N HIS A 179 -13.37 22.91 10.45
CA HIS A 179 -12.67 24.02 11.07
C HIS A 179 -13.36 24.43 12.37
#